data_AF-A0A1E3BFU2-F1
#
_entry.id   AF-A0A1E3BFU2-F1
#
_cell.length_a   1.000
_cell.length_b   1.000
_cell.length_c   1.000
_cell.angle_alpha   90.00
_cell.angle_beta   90.00
_cell.angle_gamma   90.00
#
_symmetry.space_group_name_H-M   'P 1'
#
loop_
_entity.id
_entity.type
_entity.pdbx_description
1 polymer ?
#
loop_
_entity_poly.entity_id
_entity_poly.type
_entity_poly.pdbx_seq_one_letter_code
_entity_poly.pdbx_strand_id
1 'polypeptide(L)'
;MMILQIQIQILKLRVNENAHNARFCTKRCLLGLQQGALLDDACPNVVLHKQGGDGRRHAIDSTTLVQLVKRQLDDNINQNCTPMGGCEASGAPFKVTCAAYGYTVVGKGTTSCQWPELLREAEVYRVLQQAQGSAVPVFLGAIDLEKTSCLHGAGAIRHMLLMEWSGKPISSIENMPSCPEFYGTLICDGP
;
A
#
# COMPACT_ATOMS: atom_id res chain seq x y z
N MET A 1 -19.22 1.16 5.17
CA MET A 1 -18.33 -0.01 5.25
C MET A 1 -16.93 0.42 4.82
N MET A 2 -15.93 0.34 5.70
CA MET A 2 -14.57 0.88 5.48
C MET A 2 -13.85 0.31 4.24
N ILE A 3 -14.07 -0.97 3.91
CA ILE A 3 -13.52 -1.58 2.68
C ILE A 3 -13.98 -0.82 1.42
N LEU A 4 -15.25 -0.44 1.34
CA LEU A 4 -15.75 0.34 0.21
C LEU A 4 -15.12 1.73 0.16
N GLN A 5 -14.89 2.36 1.33
CA GLN A 5 -14.22 3.67 1.38
C GLN A 5 -12.80 3.61 0.85
N ILE A 6 -12.09 2.50 1.05
CA ILE A 6 -10.72 2.31 0.55
C ILE A 6 -10.69 2.01 -0.93
N GLN A 7 -11.60 1.16 -1.40
CA GLN A 7 -11.79 0.97 -2.83
C GLN A 7 -12.01 2.31 -3.53
N ILE A 8 -12.92 3.11 -2.98
CA ILE A 8 -13.26 4.43 -3.48
C ILE A 8 -12.05 5.36 -3.40
N GLN A 9 -11.28 5.36 -2.30
CA GLN A 9 -10.08 6.18 -2.15
C GLN A 9 -9.03 5.81 -3.20
N ILE A 10 -8.70 4.52 -3.33
CA ILE A 10 -7.72 4.02 -4.32
C ILE A 10 -8.16 4.35 -5.74
N LEU A 11 -9.45 4.23 -6.05
CA LEU A 11 -10.01 4.60 -7.35
C LEU A 11 -10.04 6.13 -7.62
N LYS A 12 -9.95 6.97 -6.58
CA LYS A 12 -9.85 8.43 -6.72
C LYS A 12 -8.42 8.92 -6.90
N LEU A 13 -7.41 8.07 -6.73
CA LEU A 13 -6.01 8.51 -6.78
C LEU A 13 -5.57 8.81 -8.21
N ARG A 14 -5.08 10.04 -8.38
CA ARG A 14 -4.34 10.44 -9.57
C ARG A 14 -2.88 10.07 -9.36
N VAL A 15 -2.43 9.03 -10.04
CA VAL A 15 -1.01 8.69 -10.06
C VAL A 15 -0.33 9.60 -11.07
N ASN A 16 0.56 10.46 -10.61
CA ASN A 16 1.51 11.11 -11.50
C ASN A 16 2.58 10.08 -11.86
N GLU A 17 2.54 9.55 -13.08
CA GLU A 17 3.53 8.62 -13.60
C GLU A 17 4.83 9.35 -13.94
N ASN A 18 5.56 9.83 -12.93
CA ASN A 18 6.92 10.31 -13.15
C ASN A 18 7.80 9.13 -13.58
N ALA A 19 8.57 9.33 -14.66
CA ALA A 19 9.40 8.33 -15.34
C ALA A 19 10.49 7.64 -14.48
N HIS A 20 10.68 8.07 -13.23
CA HIS A 20 11.71 7.58 -12.32
C HIS A 20 11.22 6.60 -11.24
N ASN A 21 9.93 6.26 -11.16
CA ASN A 21 9.40 5.35 -10.13
C ASN A 21 8.72 4.10 -10.74
N ALA A 22 9.14 2.90 -10.30
CA ALA A 22 8.66 1.59 -10.76
C ALA A 22 7.14 1.49 -10.94
N ARG A 23 6.66 0.84 -12.00
CA ARG A 23 5.20 0.70 -12.26
C ARG A 23 4.57 -0.23 -11.23
N PHE A 24 3.26 -0.07 -10.94
CA PHE A 24 2.56 -0.99 -10.05
C PHE A 24 2.57 -2.42 -10.59
N CYS A 25 2.70 -3.39 -9.69
CA CYS A 25 2.53 -4.81 -10.03
C CYS A 25 1.09 -5.08 -10.48
N THR A 26 0.92 -6.03 -11.39
CA THR A 26 -0.41 -6.40 -11.87
C THR A 26 -1.19 -7.14 -10.77
N LYS A 27 -2.52 -7.00 -10.83
CA LYS A 27 -3.45 -7.72 -9.96
C LYS A 27 -3.20 -9.22 -9.92
N ARG A 28 -3.02 -9.83 -11.10
CA ARG A 28 -2.75 -11.27 -11.24
C ARG A 28 -1.43 -11.66 -10.56
N CYS A 29 -0.40 -10.83 -10.67
CA CYS A 29 0.89 -11.09 -10.03
C CYS A 29 0.79 -11.04 -8.50
N LEU A 30 0.10 -10.04 -7.95
CA LEU A 30 -0.07 -9.91 -6.49
C LEU A 30 -0.98 -11.00 -5.91
N LEU A 31 -2.03 -11.39 -6.64
CA LEU A 31 -2.86 -12.53 -6.26
C LEU A 31 -2.06 -13.83 -6.28
N GLY A 32 -1.20 -14.01 -7.28
CA GLY A 32 -0.30 -15.15 -7.38
C GLY A 32 0.70 -15.21 -6.22
N LEU A 33 1.28 -14.08 -5.84
CA LEU A 33 2.14 -13.97 -4.65
C LEU A 33 1.39 -14.40 -3.38
N GLN A 34 0.15 -13.92 -3.21
CA GLN A 34 -0.66 -14.21 -2.03
C GLN A 34 -1.03 -15.71 -1.92
N GLN A 35 -1.23 -16.37 -3.06
CA GLN A 35 -1.72 -17.76 -3.14
C GLN A 35 -0.60 -18.78 -3.40
N GLY A 36 0.67 -18.35 -3.54
CA GLY A 36 1.77 -19.21 -3.94
C GLY A 36 1.66 -19.73 -5.38
N ALA A 37 0.92 -19.01 -6.23
CA ALA A 37 0.75 -19.34 -7.65
C ALA A 37 1.91 -18.80 -8.51
N LEU A 38 1.76 -18.91 -9.83
CA LEU A 38 2.77 -18.45 -10.78
C LEU A 38 2.77 -16.93 -10.94
N LEU A 39 3.92 -16.40 -11.32
CA LEU A 39 4.10 -15.02 -11.77
C LEU A 39 3.20 -14.73 -12.98
N ASP A 40 2.76 -13.48 -13.06
CA ASP A 40 2.13 -12.93 -14.26
C ASP A 40 3.21 -12.34 -15.16
N ASP A 41 3.40 -12.92 -16.35
CA ASP A 41 4.43 -12.46 -17.29
C ASP A 41 4.14 -11.06 -17.83
N ALA A 42 2.91 -10.55 -17.67
CA ALA A 42 2.54 -9.18 -17.98
C ALA A 42 2.91 -8.17 -16.88
N CYS A 43 3.40 -8.62 -15.72
CA CYS A 43 3.81 -7.72 -14.65
C CYS A 43 5.05 -6.91 -15.07
N PRO A 44 5.04 -5.57 -14.99
CA PRO A 44 6.17 -4.74 -15.43
C PRO A 44 7.45 -4.99 -14.61
N ASN A 45 7.32 -5.57 -13.42
CA ASN A 45 8.42 -5.85 -12.50
C ASN A 45 8.78 -7.35 -12.44
N VAL A 46 8.22 -8.19 -13.33
CA VAL A 46 8.31 -9.66 -13.26
C VAL A 46 9.75 -10.18 -13.20
N VAL A 47 10.68 -9.50 -13.88
CA VAL A 47 12.11 -9.86 -13.89
C VAL A 47 12.72 -9.74 -12.49
N LEU A 48 12.37 -8.68 -11.76
CA LEU A 48 12.87 -8.44 -10.40
C LEU A 48 12.30 -9.46 -9.40
N HIS A 49 11.07 -9.92 -9.61
CA HIS A 49 10.43 -10.91 -8.73
C HIS A 49 11.12 -12.28 -8.75
N LYS A 50 11.88 -12.57 -9.81
CA LYS A 50 12.62 -13.83 -9.99
C LYS A 50 14.05 -13.79 -9.45
N GLN A 51 14.63 -12.61 -9.21
CA GLN A 51 16.03 -12.43 -8.79
C GLN A 51 17.05 -13.20 -9.65
N GLY A 52 16.82 -13.30 -10.96
CA GLY A 52 17.70 -14.04 -11.87
C GLY A 52 17.44 -15.56 -11.93
N GLY A 53 16.44 -16.08 -11.22
CA GLY A 53 15.94 -17.44 -11.41
C GLY A 53 15.22 -17.63 -12.76
N ASP A 54 15.26 -18.85 -13.28
CA ASP A 54 14.63 -19.25 -14.55
C ASP A 54 13.14 -19.65 -14.38
N GLY A 55 12.70 -19.92 -13.15
CA GLY A 55 11.35 -20.32 -12.83
C GLY A 55 10.26 -19.26 -13.07
N ARG A 56 9.00 -19.72 -13.08
CA ARG A 56 7.79 -18.87 -13.09
C ARG A 56 7.18 -18.66 -11.71
N ARG A 57 7.90 -18.99 -10.64
CA ARG A 57 7.45 -18.79 -9.25
C ARG A 57 8.01 -17.49 -8.70
N HIS A 58 7.29 -16.89 -7.76
CA HIS A 58 7.79 -15.79 -6.96
C HIS A 58 8.98 -16.26 -6.12
N ALA A 59 10.05 -15.47 -6.04
CA ALA A 59 11.21 -15.80 -5.20
C ALA A 59 10.91 -15.68 -3.69
N ILE A 60 9.84 -14.98 -3.32
CA ILE A 60 9.37 -14.78 -1.96
C ILE A 60 7.85 -14.97 -1.90
N ASP A 61 7.31 -15.19 -0.71
CA ASP A 61 5.86 -15.15 -0.45
C ASP A 61 5.39 -13.76 0.01
N SER A 62 4.08 -13.60 0.19
CA SER A 62 3.48 -12.34 0.65
C SER A 62 3.94 -11.94 2.05
N THR A 63 4.11 -12.90 2.97
CA THR A 63 4.58 -12.65 4.34
C THR A 63 5.98 -12.05 4.34
N THR A 64 6.89 -12.62 3.55
CA THR A 64 8.26 -12.14 3.39
C THR A 64 8.27 -10.75 2.75
N LEU A 65 7.40 -10.51 1.75
CA LEU A 65 7.26 -9.18 1.16
C LEU A 65 6.88 -8.13 2.21
N VAL A 66 5.86 -8.41 3.04
CA VAL A 66 5.41 -7.49 4.10
C VAL A 66 6.54 -7.20 5.09
N GLN A 67 7.30 -8.21 5.49
CA GLN A 67 8.44 -8.05 6.41
C GLN A 67 9.56 -7.20 5.81
N LEU A 68 9.88 -7.41 4.54
CA LEU A 68 10.89 -6.63 3.82
C LEU A 68 10.47 -5.16 3.67
N VAL A 69 9.18 -4.93 3.34
CA VAL A 69 8.63 -3.58 3.25
C VAL A 69 8.61 -2.91 4.62
N LYS A 70 8.23 -3.61 5.69
CA LYS A 70 8.32 -3.07 7.06
C LYS A 70 9.75 -2.60 7.35
N ARG A 71 10.74 -3.50 7.19
CA ARG A 71 12.14 -3.20 7.51
C ARG A 71 12.66 -1.98 6.76
N GLN A 72 12.44 -1.90 5.44
CA GLN A 72 12.91 -0.73 4.66
C GLN A 72 12.25 0.58 5.12
N LEU A 73 10.99 0.53 5.55
CA LEU A 73 10.26 1.72 6.00
C LEU A 73 10.65 2.15 7.42
N ASP A 74 10.98 1.19 8.29
CA ASP A 74 11.57 1.46 9.61
C ASP A 74 12.96 2.10 9.48
N ASP A 75 13.75 1.65 8.50
CA ASP A 75 15.07 2.22 8.20
C ASP A 75 14.95 3.64 7.62
N ASN A 76 14.13 3.81 6.58
CA ASN A 76 13.87 5.11 5.95
C ASN A 76 12.52 5.15 5.25
N ILE A 77 11.53 5.73 5.93
CA ILE A 77 10.15 5.83 5.43
C ILE A 77 10.01 6.63 4.13
N ASN A 78 10.96 7.50 3.77
CA ASN A 78 10.90 8.30 2.55
C ASN A 78 11.45 7.54 1.34
N GLN A 79 12.17 6.44 1.55
CA GLN A 79 12.78 5.67 0.47
C GLN A 79 11.78 4.65 -0.07
N ASN A 80 11.53 4.70 -1.38
CA ASN A 80 10.59 3.80 -2.07
C ASN A 80 9.16 3.83 -1.51
N CYS A 81 8.77 4.96 -0.90
CA CYS A 81 7.43 5.23 -0.40
C CYS A 81 7.07 6.66 -0.79
N THR A 82 6.13 6.84 -1.71
CA THR A 82 5.78 8.16 -2.27
C THR A 82 4.29 8.43 -2.08
N PRO A 83 3.88 9.58 -1.51
CA PRO A 83 2.47 9.95 -1.41
C PRO A 83 1.78 9.97 -2.78
N MET A 84 0.54 9.48 -2.87
CA MET A 84 -0.23 9.39 -4.13
C MET A 84 -1.42 10.36 -4.21
N GLY A 85 -1.62 11.22 -3.21
CA GLY A 85 -2.76 12.13 -3.15
C GLY A 85 -2.92 12.79 -1.78
N GLY A 86 -4.08 13.42 -1.55
CA GLY A 86 -4.42 14.06 -0.29
C GLY A 86 -4.72 13.07 0.83
N CYS A 87 -4.58 13.53 2.08
CA CYS A 87 -5.01 12.78 3.26
C CYS A 87 -6.54 12.81 3.36
N GLU A 88 -7.16 11.65 3.57
CA GLU A 88 -8.58 11.57 3.93
C GLU A 88 -8.71 11.15 5.40
N ALA A 89 -9.93 11.23 5.95
CA ALA A 89 -10.21 10.88 7.36
C ALA A 89 -9.76 9.45 7.74
N SER A 90 -9.62 8.56 6.75
CA SER A 90 -9.22 7.16 6.98
C SER A 90 -7.75 6.86 6.72
N GLY A 91 -6.94 7.86 6.36
CA GLY A 91 -5.51 7.73 6.09
C GLY A 91 -5.06 8.29 4.74
N ALA A 92 -3.76 8.18 4.49
CA ALA A 92 -3.11 8.67 3.27
C ALA A 92 -2.58 7.48 2.43
N PRO A 93 -2.74 7.51 1.10
CA PRO A 93 -2.22 6.47 0.24
C PRO A 93 -0.82 6.79 -0.28
N PHE A 94 -0.01 5.74 -0.36
CA PHE A 94 1.38 5.76 -0.73
C PHE A 94 1.64 4.71 -1.81
N LYS A 95 2.53 5.04 -2.74
CA LYS A 95 3.14 4.09 -3.65
C LYS A 95 4.34 3.50 -2.93
N VAL A 96 4.32 2.20 -2.67
CA VAL A 96 5.36 1.51 -1.92
C VAL A 96 6.04 0.49 -2.83
N THR A 97 7.36 0.59 -2.97
CA THR A 97 8.17 -0.36 -3.73
C THR A 97 9.12 -1.12 -2.79
N CYS A 98 9.05 -2.44 -2.79
CA CYS A 98 10.07 -3.28 -2.15
C CYS A 98 11.35 -3.22 -2.96
N ALA A 99 12.41 -2.60 -2.42
CA ALA A 99 13.66 -2.39 -3.13
C ALA A 99 14.32 -3.70 -3.58
N ALA A 100 14.27 -4.73 -2.72
CA ALA A 100 14.95 -5.99 -2.94
C ALA A 100 14.35 -6.80 -4.10
N TYR A 101 13.01 -6.82 -4.24
CA TYR A 101 12.32 -7.70 -5.19
C TYR A 101 11.42 -6.97 -6.21
N GLY A 102 11.39 -5.63 -6.17
CA GLY A 102 10.67 -4.79 -7.13
C GLY A 102 9.15 -4.81 -7.03
N TYR A 103 8.56 -5.44 -6.01
CA TYR A 103 7.12 -5.41 -5.79
C TYR A 103 6.66 -3.98 -5.51
N THR A 104 5.79 -3.43 -6.36
CA THR A 104 5.26 -2.08 -6.23
C THR A 104 3.74 -2.13 -6.03
N VAL A 105 3.29 -1.62 -4.89
CA VAL A 105 1.93 -1.79 -4.36
C VAL A 105 1.42 -0.48 -3.76
N VAL A 106 0.14 -0.44 -3.39
CA VAL A 106 -0.43 0.66 -2.60
C VAL A 106 -0.20 0.35 -1.12
N GLY A 107 0.34 1.33 -0.41
CA GLY A 107 0.35 1.38 1.05
C GLY A 107 -0.67 2.40 1.53
N LYS A 108 -1.66 2.02 2.32
CA LYS A 108 -2.55 2.98 2.99
C LYS A 108 -2.03 3.22 4.40
N GLY A 109 -1.39 4.36 4.63
CA GLY A 109 -0.85 4.75 5.93
C GLY A 109 -1.90 5.40 6.82
N THR A 110 -1.84 5.11 8.12
CA THR A 110 -2.67 5.72 9.16
C THR A 110 -1.88 5.99 10.44
N THR A 111 -2.44 6.84 11.29
CA THR A 111 -1.90 7.23 12.60
C THR A 111 -2.15 6.17 13.68
N SER A 112 -1.37 6.16 14.76
CA SER A 112 -1.52 5.23 15.90
C SER A 112 -2.93 5.17 16.48
N CYS A 113 -3.61 6.32 16.55
CA CYS A 113 -4.94 6.41 17.16
C CYS A 113 -6.03 5.69 16.33
N GLN A 114 -5.72 5.23 15.10
CA GLN A 114 -6.61 4.47 14.21
C GLN A 114 -6.21 2.98 14.10
N TRP A 115 -5.30 2.50 14.95
CA TRP A 115 -4.85 1.10 14.92
C TRP A 115 -6.01 0.09 15.09
N PRO A 116 -6.95 0.27 16.04
CA PRO A 116 -8.07 -0.66 16.19
C PRO A 116 -8.99 -0.70 14.95
N GLU A 117 -9.20 0.44 14.30
CA GLU A 117 -9.91 0.55 13.02
C GLU A 117 -9.18 -0.23 11.92
N LEU A 118 -7.87 -0.03 11.78
CA LEU A 118 -7.06 -0.71 10.77
C LEU A 118 -7.03 -2.23 10.97
N LEU A 119 -6.91 -2.71 12.21
CA LEU A 119 -6.94 -4.15 12.50
C LEU A 119 -8.30 -4.77 12.18
N ARG A 120 -9.40 -4.09 12.52
CA ARG A 120 -10.75 -4.53 12.10
C ARG A 120 -10.86 -4.61 10.60
N GLU A 121 -10.27 -3.66 9.89
CA GLU A 121 -10.28 -3.64 8.44
C GLU A 121 -9.47 -4.78 7.82
N ALA A 122 -8.27 -5.03 8.35
CA ALA A 122 -7.45 -6.17 7.97
C ALA A 122 -8.22 -7.49 8.17
N GLU A 123 -9.00 -7.61 9.24
CA GLU A 123 -9.89 -8.76 9.47
C GLU A 123 -10.91 -8.93 8.35
N VAL A 124 -11.57 -7.84 7.93
CA VAL A 124 -12.56 -7.92 6.85
C VAL A 124 -11.90 -8.38 5.54
N TYR A 125 -10.66 -7.96 5.24
CA TYR A 125 -9.92 -8.49 4.09
C TYR A 125 -9.64 -10.00 4.20
N ARG A 126 -9.33 -10.50 5.39
CA ARG A 126 -9.18 -11.95 5.61
C ARG A 126 -10.49 -12.70 5.37
N VAL A 127 -11.61 -12.18 5.87
CA VAL A 127 -12.95 -12.77 5.64
C VAL A 127 -13.29 -12.77 4.14
N LEU A 128 -12.91 -11.72 3.41
CA LEU A 128 -13.17 -11.57 1.98
C LEU A 128 -12.08 -12.18 1.08
N GLN A 129 -11.23 -13.09 1.60
CA GLN A 129 -10.11 -13.68 0.86
C GLN A 129 -10.51 -14.24 -0.52
N GLN A 130 -11.68 -14.89 -0.62
CA GLN A 130 -12.18 -15.46 -1.88
C GLN A 130 -12.64 -14.41 -2.90
N ALA A 131 -12.99 -13.21 -2.45
CA ALA A 131 -13.41 -12.11 -3.32
C ALA A 131 -12.22 -11.26 -3.83
N GLN A 132 -11.03 -11.48 -3.29
CA GLN A 132 -9.84 -10.69 -3.63
C GLN A 132 -9.35 -10.97 -5.06
N GLY A 133 -8.91 -9.90 -5.73
CA GLY A 133 -8.55 -9.96 -7.15
C GLY A 133 -9.76 -9.92 -8.09
N SER A 134 -10.98 -9.91 -7.56
CA SER A 134 -12.23 -9.79 -8.32
C SER A 134 -13.04 -8.57 -7.87
N ALA A 135 -13.75 -8.66 -6.74
CA ALA A 135 -14.60 -7.60 -6.19
C ALA A 135 -13.92 -6.78 -5.09
N VAL A 136 -12.85 -7.33 -4.52
CA VAL A 136 -12.03 -6.71 -3.47
C VAL A 136 -10.57 -6.68 -3.96
N PRO A 137 -9.75 -5.67 -3.60
CA PRO A 137 -8.33 -5.66 -3.93
C PRO A 137 -7.62 -6.84 -3.29
N VAL A 138 -6.47 -7.18 -3.84
CA VAL A 138 -5.58 -8.13 -3.18
C VAL A 138 -4.96 -7.45 -1.98
N PHE A 139 -5.34 -7.86 -0.77
CA PHE A 139 -4.67 -7.50 0.47
C PHE A 139 -3.44 -8.38 0.68
N LEU A 140 -2.29 -7.76 0.95
CA LEU A 140 -1.02 -8.45 1.15
C LEU A 140 -0.66 -8.56 2.63
N GLY A 141 -1.04 -7.56 3.44
CA GLY A 141 -0.80 -7.57 4.88
C GLY A 141 -0.82 -6.18 5.50
N ALA A 142 -0.77 -6.15 6.83
CA ALA A 142 -0.63 -4.94 7.63
C ALA A 142 0.81 -4.80 8.13
N ILE A 143 1.27 -3.57 8.25
CA ILE A 143 2.55 -3.17 8.82
C ILE A 143 2.29 -2.27 10.03
N ASP A 144 3.02 -2.53 11.10
CA ASP A 144 3.17 -1.65 12.25
C ASP A 144 4.62 -1.16 12.28
N LEU A 145 4.85 0.11 11.98
CA LEU A 145 6.18 0.72 11.94
C LEU A 145 6.68 1.00 13.36
N GLU A 146 7.99 0.88 13.56
CA GLU A 146 8.62 1.13 14.86
C GLU A 146 8.48 2.59 15.27
N LYS A 147 8.68 3.49 14.30
CA LYS A 147 8.66 4.94 14.50
C LYS A 147 7.52 5.59 13.74
N THR A 148 6.80 6.44 14.45
CA THR A 148 5.83 7.33 13.82
C THR A 148 6.58 8.39 13.02
N SER A 149 6.28 8.54 11.73
CA SER A 149 6.96 9.52 10.87
C SER A 149 5.97 10.35 10.07
N CYS A 150 6.25 11.66 9.98
CA CYS A 150 5.46 12.59 9.19
C CYS A 150 5.88 12.53 7.72
N LEU A 151 5.10 11.84 6.89
CA LEU A 151 5.29 11.86 5.44
C LEU A 151 4.61 13.09 4.84
N HIS A 152 5.37 14.14 4.52
CA HIS A 152 4.96 15.25 3.64
C HIS A 152 3.50 15.77 3.83
N GLY A 153 3.11 16.07 5.08
CA GLY A 153 1.78 16.60 5.40
C GLY A 153 0.66 15.57 5.57
N ALA A 154 0.95 14.27 5.45
CA ALA A 154 0.00 13.18 5.70
C ALA A 154 -0.24 12.86 7.19
N GLY A 155 0.39 13.62 8.10
CA GLY A 155 0.37 13.34 9.53
C GLY A 155 1.32 12.21 9.93
N ALA A 156 1.23 11.82 11.21
CA ALA A 156 2.16 10.91 11.86
C ALA A 156 1.79 9.44 11.51
N ILE A 157 2.38 8.89 10.45
CA ILE A 157 2.07 7.52 9.98
C ILE A 157 2.81 6.51 10.85
N ARG A 158 2.07 5.54 11.38
CA ARG A 158 2.61 4.40 12.14
C ARG A 158 2.19 3.06 11.55
N HIS A 159 0.97 2.97 11.04
CA HIS A 159 0.43 1.71 10.56
C HIS A 159 0.11 1.80 9.08
N MET A 160 0.28 0.71 8.35
CA MET A 160 0.05 0.70 6.91
C MET A 160 -0.58 -0.60 6.44
N LEU A 161 -1.57 -0.53 5.56
CA LEU A 161 -2.09 -1.69 4.83
C LEU A 161 -1.45 -1.75 3.45
N LEU A 162 -0.92 -2.91 3.09
CA LEU A 162 -0.36 -3.17 1.75
C LEU A 162 -1.38 -3.89 0.88
N MET A 163 -1.63 -3.36 -0.30
CA MET A 163 -2.66 -3.86 -1.20
C MET A 163 -2.41 -3.54 -2.67
N GLU A 164 -3.15 -4.24 -3.53
CA GLU A 164 -3.12 -4.08 -4.97
C GLU A 164 -3.62 -2.71 -5.45
N TRP A 165 -3.00 -2.21 -6.52
CA TRP A 165 -3.47 -1.04 -7.24
C TRP A 165 -4.49 -1.45 -8.30
N SER A 166 -5.78 -1.18 -8.05
CA SER A 166 -6.86 -1.58 -8.97
C SER A 166 -7.13 -0.62 -10.15
N GLY A 167 -6.35 0.45 -10.30
CA GLY A 167 -6.29 1.31 -11.50
C GLY A 167 -7.59 1.70 -12.22
N LYS A 168 -8.06 2.92 -11.99
CA LYS A 168 -8.30 3.99 -13.00
C LYS A 168 -8.86 5.19 -12.24
N PRO A 169 -8.22 6.38 -12.30
CA PRO A 169 -8.76 7.57 -11.66
C PRO A 169 -10.13 7.90 -12.24
N ILE A 170 -11.11 8.18 -11.38
CA ILE A 170 -12.36 8.80 -11.81
C ILE A 170 -12.02 10.24 -12.24
N SER A 171 -12.17 10.55 -13.53
CA SER A 171 -11.92 11.88 -14.07
C SER A 171 -13.03 12.84 -13.70
N SER A 172 -12.94 13.45 -12.51
CA SER A 172 -13.55 14.72 -12.04
C SER A 172 -13.41 14.73 -10.52
N ILE A 173 -12.73 15.67 -9.87
CA ILE A 173 -12.99 17.12 -9.76
C ILE A 173 -11.63 17.82 -9.49
N GLU A 174 -11.42 19.00 -10.09
CA GLU A 174 -10.28 19.88 -9.79
C GLU A 174 -10.44 20.55 -8.43
N ASN A 175 -9.30 20.81 -7.77
CA ASN A 175 -9.15 21.52 -6.49
C ASN A 175 -9.42 20.68 -5.23
N MET A 176 -8.45 19.84 -4.85
CA MET A 176 -8.33 19.42 -3.45
C MET A 176 -7.30 20.33 -2.79
N PRO A 177 -7.69 21.15 -1.78
CA PRO A 177 -6.75 22.00 -1.08
C PRO A 177 -5.66 21.14 -0.44
N SER A 178 -4.44 21.69 -0.40
CA SER A 178 -3.35 21.16 0.43
C SER A 178 -3.88 20.89 1.83
N CYS A 179 -3.52 19.72 2.36
CA CYS A 179 -3.94 19.27 3.67
C CYS A 179 -3.78 20.43 4.67
N PRO A 180 -4.84 20.87 5.37
CA PRO A 180 -4.60 21.64 6.58
C PRO A 180 -3.68 20.75 7.42
N GLU A 181 -2.57 21.32 7.85
CA GLU A 181 -1.72 20.72 8.85
C GLU A 181 -2.64 20.12 9.93
N PHE A 182 -2.32 18.90 10.39
CA PHE A 182 -2.97 18.25 11.53
C PHE A 182 -2.70 19.08 12.82
N TYR A 183 -3.02 20.38 12.85
CA TYR A 183 -3.14 21.20 14.05
C TYR A 183 -4.49 20.89 14.68
N GLY A 184 -4.57 19.66 15.20
CA GLY A 184 -5.70 19.13 15.95
C GLY A 184 -5.16 18.11 16.92
N THR A 185 -4.54 18.61 17.98
CA THR A 185 -4.20 17.97 19.26
C THR A 185 -4.61 16.50 19.41
N LEU A 186 -3.86 15.59 18.79
CA LEU A 186 -3.73 14.21 19.24
C LEU A 186 -2.25 13.89 19.23
N ILE A 187 -1.56 14.46 20.22
CA ILE A 187 -0.30 13.90 20.69
C ILE A 187 -0.68 12.54 21.31
N CYS A 188 -0.75 11.51 20.46
CA CYS A 188 -0.77 10.10 20.87
C CYS A 188 0.69 9.65 21.12
N ASP A 189 1.50 10.49 21.77
CA ASP A 189 2.79 10.13 22.36
C ASP A 189 2.65 10.36 23.87
N GLY A 190 2.10 9.36 24.55
CA GLY A 190 2.18 9.19 25.99
C GLY A 190 2.69 7.77 26.26
N PRO A 191 3.50 7.57 27.32
CA PRO A 191 4.28 6.35 27.52
C PRO A 191 3.46 5.06 27.59
#